data_AF-C0GE91-F1
#
_entry.id   AF-C0GE91-F1
#
_cell.length_a   1.000
_cell.length_b   1.000
_cell.length_c   1.000
_cell.angle_alpha   90.00
_cell.angle_beta   90.00
_cell.angle_gamma   90.00
#
_symmetry.space_group_name_H-M   'P 1'
#
loop_
_entity.id
_entity.type
_entity.pdbx_description
1 polymer ?
#
loop_
_entity_poly.entity_id
_entity_poly.type
_entity_poly.pdbx_seq_one_letter_code
_entity_poly.pdbx_strand_id
1 'polypeptide(L)'
;MLRQEKGAAMPLVLMLMFVLTLLGTALWHYSMVDATQVARDERKMQAYYIARSGAENVAQHIINENKEDSTFVNKMINAPASDLVKLDYGDFEVDVYGNPNAEVIIESTGWVGNISQTVVVTLVPSGGSDYALKAKNISVSGKAAHVYGDVAYAEIGGDNFFEDIVKEGEISYDPEWLYTSPTPPTLPLRENIVLNSTNDHKVVNENGEYNLIDISGGNLDIIVEGTRRLYAHEIKVTGNGKINVTGNGKLYLYLDNFTGGGTFAVNDEVDIFYYVTPGGVFDMSGTPNLFGAIHAPDADVKIAGNVSVTGSVIANKITGQGSFTVVYQELDDEGESGGLALGSWQWKE
;
A
#
# COMPACT_ATOMS: atom_id res chain seq x y z
N MET A 1 -92.34 5.98 7.75
CA MET A 1 -91.67 4.95 6.93
C MET A 1 -90.28 4.71 7.52
N LEU A 2 -90.12 3.77 8.44
CA LEU A 2 -88.83 3.37 9.01
C LEU A 2 -88.92 1.87 9.29
N ARG A 3 -88.55 1.07 8.29
CA ARG A 3 -88.71 -0.39 8.28
C ARG A 3 -87.32 -1.01 8.09
N GLN A 4 -86.90 -1.77 9.10
CA GLN A 4 -85.94 -2.89 9.03
C GLN A 4 -84.50 -2.61 8.53
N GLU A 5 -83.65 -2.00 9.38
CA GLU A 5 -82.17 -2.04 9.27
C GLU A 5 -81.50 -2.78 10.46
N LYS A 6 -82.29 -3.46 11.32
CA LYS A 6 -81.77 -4.14 12.53
C LYS A 6 -81.11 -5.52 12.28
N GLY A 7 -81.01 -5.95 11.02
CA GLY A 7 -80.41 -7.24 10.64
C GLY A 7 -79.02 -7.16 10.01
N ALA A 8 -78.65 -6.03 9.39
CA ALA A 8 -77.38 -5.87 8.68
C ALA A 8 -76.21 -5.38 9.57
N ALA A 9 -76.52 -4.88 10.78
CA ALA A 9 -75.51 -4.35 11.71
C ALA A 9 -74.54 -5.43 12.22
N MET A 10 -75.01 -6.65 12.50
CA MET A 10 -74.15 -7.71 13.04
C MET A 10 -73.10 -8.19 12.01
N PRO A 11 -73.46 -8.50 10.74
CA PRO A 11 -72.48 -8.82 9.71
C PRO A 11 -71.49 -7.67 9.41
N LEU A 12 -71.97 -6.42 9.44
CA LEU A 12 -71.14 -5.25 9.14
C LEU A 12 -70.08 -5.01 10.23
N VAL A 13 -70.45 -5.16 11.51
CA VAL A 13 -69.49 -5.09 12.63
C VAL A 13 -68.51 -6.25 12.59
N LEU A 14 -68.96 -7.46 12.23
CA LEU A 14 -68.07 -8.60 12.04
C LEU A 14 -67.06 -8.38 10.91
N MET A 15 -67.51 -7.84 9.78
CA MET A 15 -66.63 -7.49 8.66
C MET A 15 -65.63 -6.41 9.05
N LEU A 16 -66.07 -5.37 9.77
CA LEU A 16 -65.21 -4.31 10.28
C LEU A 16 -64.16 -4.86 11.27
N MET A 17 -64.57 -5.71 12.21
CA MET A 17 -63.66 -6.37 13.14
C MET A 17 -62.65 -7.25 12.40
N PHE A 18 -63.08 -7.97 11.37
CA PHE A 18 -62.20 -8.82 10.57
C PHE A 18 -61.14 -7.99 9.80
N VAL A 19 -61.53 -6.85 9.23
CA VAL A 19 -60.58 -5.95 8.56
C VAL A 19 -59.60 -5.34 9.57
N LEU A 20 -60.07 -4.94 10.74
CA LEU A 20 -59.23 -4.38 11.81
C LEU A 20 -58.24 -5.40 12.37
N THR A 21 -58.64 -6.66 12.55
CA THR A 21 -57.72 -7.72 13.00
C THR A 21 -56.68 -8.05 11.94
N LEU A 22 -57.06 -8.05 10.66
CA LEU A 22 -56.13 -8.30 9.55
C LEU A 22 -55.11 -7.16 9.41
N LEU A 23 -55.53 -5.91 9.59
CA LEU A 23 -54.62 -4.75 9.62
C LEU A 23 -53.73 -4.75 10.87
N GLY A 24 -54.29 -5.06 12.05
CA GLY A 24 -53.54 -5.13 13.30
C GLY A 24 -52.48 -6.22 13.30
N THR A 25 -52.80 -7.40 12.75
CA THR A 25 -51.83 -8.50 12.59
C THR A 25 -50.75 -8.17 11.57
N ALA A 26 -51.08 -7.50 10.47
CA ALA A 26 -50.08 -7.04 9.49
C ALA A 26 -49.08 -6.05 10.09
N LEU A 27 -49.55 -5.05 10.84
CA LEU A 27 -48.68 -4.07 11.52
C LEU A 27 -47.80 -4.71 12.59
N TRP A 28 -48.36 -5.63 13.39
CA TRP A 28 -47.58 -6.35 14.39
C TRP A 28 -46.50 -7.21 13.73
N HIS A 29 -46.84 -7.91 12.65
CA HIS A 29 -45.88 -8.73 11.92
C HIS A 29 -44.73 -7.88 11.36
N TYR A 30 -45.04 -6.74 10.73
CA TYR A 30 -44.04 -5.82 10.20
C TYR A 30 -43.15 -5.23 11.30
N SER A 31 -43.73 -4.76 12.41
CA SER A 31 -42.97 -4.21 13.54
C SER A 31 -42.06 -5.25 14.20
N MET A 32 -42.49 -6.51 14.26
CA MET A 32 -41.67 -7.60 14.81
C MET A 32 -40.49 -7.90 13.88
N VAL A 33 -40.71 -7.92 12.57
CA VAL A 33 -39.65 -8.12 11.56
C VAL A 33 -38.61 -7.01 11.65
N ASP A 34 -39.03 -5.75 11.64
CA ASP A 34 -38.13 -4.58 11.76
C ASP A 34 -37.30 -4.65 13.06
N ALA A 35 -37.94 -4.94 14.20
CA ALA A 35 -37.22 -5.05 15.47
C ALA A 35 -36.16 -6.17 15.45
N THR A 36 -36.47 -7.31 14.83
CA THR A 36 -35.50 -8.40 14.69
C THR A 36 -34.39 -8.08 13.70
N GLN A 37 -34.68 -7.29 12.67
CA GLN A 37 -33.71 -6.86 11.68
C GLN A 37 -32.74 -5.83 12.26
N VAL A 38 -33.26 -4.83 12.97
CA VAL A 38 -32.45 -3.85 13.70
C VAL A 38 -31.54 -4.53 14.72
N ALA A 39 -32.06 -5.50 15.47
CA ALA A 39 -31.24 -6.26 16.43
C ALA A 39 -30.15 -7.11 15.75
N ARG A 40 -30.35 -7.56 14.51
CA ARG A 40 -29.32 -8.25 13.72
C ARG A 40 -28.29 -7.27 13.18
N ASP A 41 -28.73 -6.13 12.68
CA ASP A 41 -27.84 -5.11 12.13
C ASP A 41 -26.95 -4.50 13.21
N GLU A 42 -27.50 -4.29 14.41
CA GLU A 42 -26.73 -3.87 15.59
C GLU A 42 -25.62 -4.87 15.94
N ARG A 43 -25.95 -6.17 15.98
CA ARG A 43 -24.98 -7.23 16.26
C ARG A 43 -23.92 -7.38 15.16
N LYS A 44 -24.29 -7.18 13.89
CA LYS A 44 -23.33 -7.12 12.78
C LYS A 44 -22.35 -5.98 12.99
N MET A 45 -22.86 -4.80 13.33
CA MET A 45 -22.02 -3.63 13.59
C MET A 45 -21.09 -3.87 14.79
N GLN A 46 -21.59 -4.48 15.86
CA GLN A 46 -20.77 -4.87 17.01
C GLN A 46 -19.66 -5.86 16.62
N ALA A 47 -19.98 -6.92 15.87
CA ALA A 47 -19.00 -7.89 15.38
C ALA A 47 -17.93 -7.23 14.48
N TYR A 48 -18.33 -6.27 13.64
CA TYR A 48 -17.40 -5.50 12.80
C TYR A 48 -16.43 -4.66 13.63
N TYR A 49 -16.92 -3.93 14.65
CA TYR A 49 -16.04 -3.13 15.50
C TYR A 49 -15.06 -3.97 16.32
N ILE A 50 -15.49 -5.15 16.77
CA ILE A 50 -14.62 -6.12 17.44
C ILE A 50 -13.51 -6.58 16.48
N ALA A 51 -13.88 -7.04 15.27
CA ALA A 51 -12.92 -7.44 14.24
C ALA A 51 -11.92 -6.32 13.89
N ARG A 52 -12.43 -5.09 13.68
CA ARG A 52 -11.60 -3.92 13.39
C ARG A 52 -10.61 -3.64 14.51
N SER A 53 -11.05 -3.69 15.76
CA SER A 53 -10.17 -3.45 16.91
C SER A 53 -9.08 -4.52 17.07
N GLY A 54 -9.40 -5.78 16.74
CA GLY A 54 -8.41 -6.87 16.71
C GLY A 54 -7.34 -6.63 15.64
N ALA A 55 -7.77 -6.33 14.42
CA ALA A 55 -6.86 -6.04 13.31
C ALA A 55 -5.99 -4.79 13.58
N GLU A 56 -6.56 -3.71 14.11
CA GLU A 56 -5.84 -2.47 14.43
C GLU A 56 -4.76 -2.68 15.49
N ASN A 57 -5.08 -3.37 16.59
CA ASN A 57 -4.11 -3.61 17.66
C ASN A 57 -2.96 -4.49 17.17
N VAL A 58 -3.24 -5.52 16.37
CA VAL A 58 -2.21 -6.39 15.80
C VAL A 58 -1.38 -5.63 14.76
N ALA A 59 -2.00 -4.81 13.92
CA ALA A 59 -1.30 -3.95 12.96
C ALA A 59 -0.32 -3.02 13.67
N GLN A 60 -0.78 -2.28 14.68
CA GLN A 60 0.06 -1.39 15.47
C GLN A 60 1.17 -2.13 16.21
N HIS A 61 0.88 -3.32 16.75
CA HIS A 61 1.90 -4.14 17.40
C HIS A 61 2.97 -4.61 16.42
N ILE A 62 2.57 -5.06 15.23
CA ILE A 62 3.50 -5.45 14.15
C ILE A 62 4.34 -4.26 13.71
N ILE A 63 3.74 -3.08 13.52
CA ILE A 63 4.46 -1.86 13.13
C ILE A 63 5.50 -1.47 14.19
N ASN A 64 5.13 -1.51 15.48
CA ASN A 64 6.02 -1.11 16.57
C ASN A 64 7.14 -2.14 16.83
N GLU A 65 6.83 -3.43 16.87
CA GLU A 65 7.82 -4.48 17.16
C GLU A 65 8.76 -4.75 15.98
N ASN A 66 8.31 -4.51 14.74
CA ASN A 66 9.18 -4.60 13.57
C ASN A 66 10.32 -3.57 13.60
N LYS A 67 10.17 -2.47 14.36
CA LYS A 67 11.26 -1.51 14.61
C LYS A 67 12.40 -2.11 15.44
N GLU A 68 12.09 -3.06 16.31
CA GLU A 68 13.03 -3.62 17.30
C GLU A 68 13.59 -4.99 16.86
N ASP A 69 12.79 -5.83 16.18
CA ASP A 69 13.19 -7.15 15.69
C ASP A 69 12.59 -7.44 14.30
N SER A 70 13.42 -7.34 13.25
CA SER A 70 13.03 -7.65 11.85
C SER A 70 12.63 -9.12 11.62
N THR A 71 12.85 -10.01 12.60
CA THR A 71 12.35 -11.41 12.56
C THR A 71 10.96 -11.58 13.18
N PHE A 72 10.43 -10.56 13.86
CA PHE A 72 9.13 -10.61 14.53
C PHE A 72 7.98 -10.89 13.57
N VAL A 73 7.94 -10.18 12.45
CA VAL A 73 6.89 -10.34 11.44
C VAL A 73 6.90 -11.76 10.86
N ASN A 74 8.08 -12.34 10.65
CA ASN A 74 8.21 -13.74 10.21
C ASN A 74 7.70 -14.73 11.25
N LYS A 75 7.85 -14.45 12.55
CA LYS A 75 7.29 -15.29 13.61
C LYS A 75 5.75 -15.21 13.63
N MET A 76 5.19 -14.02 13.43
CA MET A 76 3.74 -13.81 13.38
C MET A 76 3.10 -14.46 12.15
N ILE A 77 3.73 -14.37 10.98
CA ILE A 77 3.22 -14.99 9.74
C ILE A 77 3.23 -16.52 9.80
N ASN A 78 4.22 -17.11 10.47
CA ASN A 78 4.33 -18.56 10.62
C ASN A 78 3.60 -19.07 11.87
N ALA A 79 3.03 -18.18 12.68
CA ALA A 79 2.21 -18.56 13.80
C ALA A 79 0.84 -19.03 13.28
N PRO A 80 0.21 -20.02 13.96
CA PRO A 80 -1.20 -20.28 13.72
C PRO A 80 -2.03 -19.05 14.11
N ALA A 81 -3.25 -18.98 13.57
CA ALA A 81 -4.24 -17.99 13.98
C ALA A 81 -4.33 -17.91 15.51
N SER A 82 -4.57 -16.70 16.03
CA SER A 82 -4.63 -16.46 17.46
C SER A 82 -5.67 -17.37 18.12
N ASP A 83 -5.42 -17.79 19.36
CA ASP A 83 -6.50 -18.38 20.16
C ASP A 83 -7.70 -17.44 20.23
N LEU A 84 -8.91 -18.00 20.27
CA LEU A 84 -10.14 -17.21 20.37
C LEU A 84 -10.12 -16.33 21.62
N VAL A 85 -10.02 -15.01 21.43
CA VAL A 85 -9.97 -14.04 22.52
C VAL A 85 -11.39 -13.62 22.87
N LYS A 86 -11.78 -13.89 24.13
CA LYS A 86 -13.10 -13.53 24.64
C LYS A 86 -13.12 -12.13 25.22
N LEU A 87 -14.03 -11.30 24.73
CA LEU A 87 -14.38 -10.00 25.31
C LEU A 87 -15.77 -10.10 25.95
N ASP A 88 -16.12 -9.12 26.78
CA ASP A 88 -17.40 -9.12 27.51
C ASP A 88 -18.63 -9.18 26.58
N TYR A 89 -18.52 -8.67 25.35
CA TYR A 89 -19.63 -8.53 24.39
C TYR A 89 -19.44 -9.29 23.08
N GLY A 90 -18.40 -10.11 22.95
CA GLY A 90 -18.11 -10.89 21.75
C GLY A 90 -16.72 -11.50 21.76
N ASP A 91 -16.40 -12.27 20.73
CA ASP A 91 -15.13 -12.98 20.62
C ASP A 91 -14.42 -12.52 19.34
N PHE A 92 -13.10 -12.60 19.27
CA PHE A 92 -12.37 -12.40 18.02
C PHE A 92 -11.17 -13.33 17.87
N GLU A 93 -10.76 -13.48 16.63
CA GLU A 93 -9.60 -14.23 16.18
C GLU A 93 -8.89 -13.39 15.13
N VAL A 94 -7.57 -13.41 15.15
CA VAL A 94 -6.72 -12.74 14.16
C VAL A 94 -5.80 -13.77 13.54
N ASP A 95 -5.77 -13.78 12.23
CA ASP A 95 -4.80 -14.51 11.43
C ASP A 95 -3.89 -13.50 10.74
N VAL A 96 -2.60 -13.79 10.72
CA VAL A 96 -1.59 -12.94 10.09
C VAL A 96 -0.86 -13.80 9.08
N TYR A 97 -0.96 -13.42 7.82
CA TYR A 97 -0.35 -14.16 6.72
C TYR A 97 0.20 -13.20 5.66
N GLY A 98 0.92 -13.74 4.71
CA GLY A 98 1.58 -12.94 3.66
C GLY A 98 3.08 -12.96 3.84
N ASN A 99 3.73 -11.84 3.51
CA ASN A 99 5.17 -11.73 3.47
C ASN A 99 5.61 -10.38 4.05
N PRO A 100 6.53 -10.33 5.04
CA PRO A 100 6.97 -9.07 5.65
C PRO A 100 7.49 -8.05 4.64
N ASN A 101 7.96 -8.57 3.52
CA ASN A 101 8.64 -7.82 2.50
C ASN A 101 7.71 -7.43 1.33
N ALA A 102 6.50 -7.99 1.22
CA ALA A 102 5.53 -7.67 0.16
C ALA A 102 4.33 -6.94 0.75
N GLU A 103 3.59 -7.72 1.53
CA GLU A 103 2.35 -7.36 2.16
C GLU A 103 2.14 -8.28 3.34
N VAL A 104 1.88 -7.70 4.51
CA VAL A 104 1.41 -8.46 5.67
C VAL A 104 -0.08 -8.27 5.74
N ILE A 105 -0.83 -9.34 5.57
CA ILE A 105 -2.28 -9.33 5.63
C ILE A 105 -2.68 -9.78 7.03
N ILE A 106 -3.49 -8.96 7.68
CA ILE A 106 -4.06 -9.21 8.99
C ILE A 106 -5.55 -9.39 8.77
N GLU A 107 -6.03 -10.62 8.90
CA GLU A 107 -7.44 -10.96 8.81
C GLU A 107 -7.99 -11.15 10.22
N SER A 108 -8.86 -10.25 10.67
CA SER A 108 -9.53 -10.40 11.96
C SER A 108 -11.00 -10.71 11.76
N THR A 109 -11.47 -11.77 12.42
CA THR A 109 -12.89 -12.13 12.47
C THR A 109 -13.43 -11.91 13.89
N GLY A 110 -14.53 -11.17 13.99
CA GLY A 110 -15.23 -10.90 15.24
C GLY A 110 -16.60 -11.57 15.26
N TRP A 111 -17.02 -12.08 16.42
CA TRP A 111 -18.30 -12.77 16.64
C TRP A 111 -19.10 -12.12 17.77
N VAL A 112 -20.40 -11.93 17.53
CA VAL A 112 -21.39 -11.55 18.53
C VAL A 112 -22.56 -12.53 18.46
N GLY A 113 -22.54 -13.54 19.33
CA GLY A 113 -23.48 -14.65 19.28
C GLY A 113 -23.28 -15.50 18.02
N ASN A 114 -24.28 -15.51 17.12
CA ASN A 114 -24.23 -16.28 15.86
C ASN A 114 -23.90 -15.41 14.63
N ILE A 115 -23.49 -14.16 14.84
CA ILE A 115 -23.18 -13.21 13.76
C ILE A 115 -21.68 -12.96 13.79
N SER A 116 -21.03 -13.08 12.64
CA SER A 116 -19.61 -12.80 12.46
C SER A 116 -19.39 -11.71 11.42
N GLN A 117 -18.25 -11.01 11.51
CA GLN A 117 -17.74 -10.06 10.52
C GLN A 117 -16.23 -10.19 10.42
N THR A 118 -15.69 -10.06 9.20
CA THR A 118 -14.24 -10.17 8.95
C THR A 118 -13.70 -8.87 8.35
N VAL A 119 -12.60 -8.39 8.92
CA VAL A 119 -11.87 -7.19 8.49
C VAL A 119 -10.47 -7.60 8.06
N VAL A 120 -10.04 -7.08 6.92
CA VAL A 120 -8.69 -7.33 6.38
C VAL A 120 -7.91 -6.02 6.36
N VAL A 121 -6.75 -6.03 7.00
CA VAL A 121 -5.77 -4.94 6.97
C VAL A 121 -4.54 -5.41 6.24
N THR A 122 -4.09 -4.64 5.25
CA THR A 122 -2.83 -4.92 4.56
C THR A 122 -1.79 -3.93 5.01
N LEU A 123 -0.69 -4.41 5.58
CA LEU A 123 0.53 -3.64 5.81
C LEU A 123 1.46 -3.80 4.61
N VAL A 124 2.19 -2.75 4.25
CA VAL A 124 3.19 -2.75 3.18
C VAL A 124 4.51 -2.21 3.71
N PRO A 125 5.68 -2.59 3.17
CA PRO A 125 6.96 -2.02 3.59
C PRO A 125 6.96 -0.50 3.44
N SER A 126 7.30 0.27 4.48
CA SER A 126 7.43 1.73 4.33
C SER A 126 8.76 2.05 3.64
N GLY A 127 8.69 2.77 2.52
CA GLY A 127 9.87 3.21 1.75
C GLY A 127 10.50 4.50 2.26
N GLY A 128 9.93 5.09 3.31
CA GLY A 128 10.41 6.33 3.92
C GLY A 128 11.72 6.12 4.68
N SER A 129 12.58 7.12 4.60
CA SER A 129 13.78 7.28 5.43
C SER A 129 13.93 8.77 5.66
N ASP A 130 14.27 9.22 6.87
CA ASP A 130 14.55 10.63 7.16
C ASP A 130 15.84 11.13 6.47
N TYR A 131 16.53 10.22 5.77
CA TYR A 131 17.71 10.47 4.96
C TYR A 131 17.34 10.65 3.49
N ALA A 132 17.99 11.61 2.83
CA ALA A 132 18.05 11.69 1.37
C ALA A 132 18.66 10.41 0.78
N LEU A 133 19.76 9.93 1.38
CA LEU A 133 20.46 8.71 0.98
C LEU A 133 20.80 7.87 2.21
N LYS A 134 20.43 6.59 2.22
CA LYS A 134 20.90 5.61 3.20
C LYS A 134 21.37 4.34 2.51
N ALA A 135 22.60 3.91 2.74
CA ALA A 135 23.10 2.67 2.16
C ALA A 135 24.13 1.95 3.04
N LYS A 136 24.42 0.68 2.78
CA LYS A 136 25.59 0.05 3.41
C LYS A 136 26.87 0.73 2.91
N ASN A 137 26.94 0.98 1.60
CA ASN A 137 28.04 1.67 0.93
C ASN A 137 27.55 2.82 0.04
N ILE A 138 28.16 4.00 0.14
CA ILE A 138 27.84 5.17 -0.69
C ILE A 138 29.11 5.72 -1.34
N SER A 139 29.19 5.65 -2.67
CA SER A 139 30.29 6.24 -3.45
C SER A 139 29.74 7.27 -4.42
N VAL A 140 29.88 8.55 -4.10
CA VAL A 140 29.37 9.67 -4.89
C VAL A 140 30.47 10.66 -5.24
N SER A 141 30.49 11.08 -6.51
CA SER A 141 31.47 12.05 -7.00
C SER A 141 30.90 12.97 -8.06
N GLY A 142 31.32 14.24 -8.03
CA GLY A 142 31.06 15.18 -9.12
C GLY A 142 30.84 16.61 -8.65
N LYS A 143 31.57 17.55 -9.29
CA LYS A 143 31.65 18.99 -8.93
C LYS A 143 30.33 19.75 -8.86
N ALA A 144 29.29 19.22 -9.48
CA ALA A 144 27.96 19.82 -9.51
C ALA A 144 26.91 18.80 -9.06
N ALA A 145 27.31 17.79 -8.29
CA ALA A 145 26.38 16.91 -7.61
C ALA A 145 25.90 17.56 -6.31
N HIS A 146 24.59 17.56 -6.09
CA HIS A 146 23.94 18.17 -4.94
C HIS A 146 23.14 17.12 -4.17
N VAL A 147 23.29 17.08 -2.85
CA VAL A 147 22.45 16.25 -1.96
C VAL A 147 21.87 17.13 -0.86
N TYR A 148 20.56 17.28 -0.87
CA TYR A 148 19.78 18.04 0.11
C TYR A 148 19.06 17.05 1.03
N GLY A 149 19.52 16.95 2.27
CA GLY A 149 19.04 16.02 3.29
C GLY A 149 20.16 15.20 3.92
N ASP A 150 19.78 14.46 4.97
CA ASP A 150 20.73 13.65 5.73
C ASP A 150 21.17 12.43 4.93
N VAL A 151 22.39 11.95 5.24
CA VAL A 151 22.99 10.81 4.56
C VAL A 151 23.54 9.86 5.61
N ALA A 152 23.15 8.60 5.56
CA ALA A 152 23.64 7.58 6.48
C ALA A 152 24.32 6.43 5.74
N TYR A 153 25.42 5.93 6.30
CA TYR A 153 26.08 4.71 5.82
C TYR A 153 26.29 3.68 6.94
N ALA A 154 26.18 2.39 6.62
CA ALA A 154 26.18 1.33 7.62
C ALA A 154 27.44 0.45 7.68
N GLU A 155 28.30 0.44 6.64
CA GLU A 155 29.56 -0.33 6.68
C GLU A 155 30.79 0.55 6.96
N ILE A 156 31.57 0.19 7.99
CA ILE A 156 32.89 0.79 8.25
C ILE A 156 33.93 0.16 7.32
N GLY A 157 34.70 1.00 6.63
CA GLY A 157 35.79 0.55 5.76
C GLY A 157 35.32 0.08 4.37
N GLY A 158 34.04 0.23 4.07
CA GLY A 158 33.49 0.11 2.72
C GLY A 158 33.95 1.24 1.78
N ASP A 159 33.55 1.18 0.51
CA ASP A 159 33.85 2.19 -0.52
C ASP A 159 33.01 3.48 -0.29
N ASN A 160 33.00 3.99 0.93
CA ASN A 160 32.29 5.21 1.31
C ASN A 160 33.10 6.43 0.89
N PHE A 161 32.68 7.08 -0.18
CA PHE A 161 33.43 8.13 -0.84
C PHE A 161 32.51 9.29 -1.23
N PHE A 162 32.89 10.49 -0.82
CA PHE A 162 32.16 11.72 -1.11
C PHE A 162 33.17 12.75 -1.64
N GLU A 163 33.22 12.94 -2.96
CA GLU A 163 34.18 13.85 -3.59
C GLU A 163 33.49 14.90 -4.46
N ASP A 164 33.93 16.15 -4.32
CA ASP A 164 33.48 17.26 -5.15
C ASP A 164 31.96 17.54 -5.10
N ILE A 165 31.22 16.99 -4.13
CA ILE A 165 29.78 17.20 -3.99
C ILE A 165 29.44 18.42 -3.12
N VAL A 166 28.28 19.03 -3.38
CA VAL A 166 27.64 19.99 -2.47
C VAL A 166 26.60 19.23 -1.64
N LYS A 167 26.69 19.33 -0.32
CA LYS A 167 25.76 18.69 0.60
C LYS A 167 25.15 19.69 1.57
N GLU A 168 23.84 19.61 1.75
CA GLU A 168 23.09 20.31 2.78
C GLU A 168 22.38 19.28 3.68
N GLY A 169 22.99 18.91 4.80
CA GLY A 169 22.51 17.90 5.75
C GLY A 169 23.68 17.30 6.55
N GLU A 170 23.43 16.32 7.41
CA GLU A 170 24.46 15.59 8.15
C GLU A 170 24.87 14.29 7.44
N ILE A 171 26.16 13.92 7.50
CA ILE A 171 26.61 12.57 7.15
C ILE A 171 26.85 11.81 8.45
N SER A 172 26.12 10.74 8.67
CA SER A 172 26.26 9.90 9.86
C SER A 172 26.67 8.47 9.50
N TYR A 173 27.39 7.85 10.42
CA TYR A 173 27.55 6.41 10.43
C TYR A 173 26.41 5.82 11.26
N ASP A 174 25.61 4.96 10.64
CA ASP A 174 24.47 4.30 11.27
C ASP A 174 24.62 2.78 11.09
N PRO A 175 25.17 2.06 12.10
CA PRO A 175 25.35 0.62 12.02
C PRO A 175 24.04 -0.17 12.03
N GLU A 176 22.92 0.46 12.42
CA GLU A 176 21.62 -0.19 12.53
C GLU A 176 20.96 -0.25 11.15
N TRP A 177 21.24 -1.34 10.43
CA TRP A 177 20.62 -1.65 9.15
C TRP A 177 19.33 -2.45 9.34
N LEU A 178 18.21 -1.73 9.53
CA LEU A 178 16.88 -2.32 9.79
C LEU A 178 15.99 -2.43 8.54
N TYR A 179 16.53 -2.21 7.33
CA TYR A 179 15.74 -2.29 6.10
C TYR A 179 15.75 -3.68 5.51
N THR A 180 14.56 -4.25 5.28
CA THR A 180 14.39 -5.55 4.63
C THR A 180 14.04 -5.39 3.16
N SER A 181 14.62 -6.25 2.32
CA SER A 181 14.31 -6.23 0.89
C SER A 181 12.88 -6.57 0.61
N PRO A 182 12.22 -5.89 -0.32
CA PRO A 182 10.85 -6.16 -0.66
C PRO A 182 10.73 -7.52 -1.36
N THR A 183 9.60 -8.18 -1.18
CA THR A 183 9.16 -9.32 -1.96
C THR A 183 8.00 -8.84 -2.82
N PRO A 184 7.97 -9.18 -4.11
CA PRO A 184 6.85 -8.77 -4.94
C PRO A 184 5.55 -9.45 -4.50
N PRO A 185 4.41 -8.76 -4.54
CA PRO A 185 3.10 -9.39 -4.34
C PRO A 185 2.77 -10.30 -5.52
N THR A 186 1.88 -11.27 -5.31
CA THR A 186 1.39 -12.12 -6.41
C THR A 186 0.37 -11.32 -7.21
N LEU A 187 0.71 -10.97 -8.45
CA LEU A 187 -0.15 -10.18 -9.34
C LEU A 187 -0.52 -10.96 -10.61
N PRO A 188 -1.63 -10.61 -11.29
CA PRO A 188 -1.95 -11.22 -12.57
C PRO A 188 -0.86 -10.89 -13.60
N LEU A 189 -0.25 -11.93 -14.19
CA LEU A 189 0.70 -11.75 -15.28
C LEU A 189 0.02 -11.09 -16.49
N ARG A 190 0.65 -10.06 -17.01
CA ARG A 190 0.22 -9.28 -18.18
C ARG A 190 1.22 -9.44 -19.32
N GLU A 191 0.77 -9.11 -20.52
CA GLU A 191 1.62 -9.03 -21.69
C GLU A 191 2.68 -7.95 -21.54
N ASN A 192 3.84 -8.18 -22.17
CA ASN A 192 4.93 -7.21 -22.20
C ASN A 192 4.47 -5.89 -22.81
N ILE A 193 4.99 -4.79 -22.29
CA ILE A 193 4.79 -3.46 -22.86
C ILE A 193 6.07 -3.11 -23.62
N VAL A 194 5.94 -2.88 -24.92
CA VAL A 194 7.05 -2.44 -25.77
C VAL A 194 6.57 -1.25 -26.60
N LEU A 195 7.08 -0.07 -26.31
CA LEU A 195 6.80 1.19 -27.00
C LEU A 195 8.11 1.70 -27.59
N ASN A 196 8.18 1.82 -28.92
CA ASN A 196 9.40 2.19 -29.65
C ASN A 196 9.21 3.36 -30.63
N SER A 197 7.97 3.82 -30.82
CA SER A 197 7.62 4.94 -31.68
C SER A 197 7.01 6.07 -30.87
N THR A 198 7.22 7.31 -31.29
CA THR A 198 6.65 8.51 -30.62
C THR A 198 5.12 8.50 -30.54
N ASN A 199 4.46 7.74 -31.42
CA ASN A 199 3.00 7.59 -31.44
C ASN A 199 2.50 6.41 -30.61
N ASP A 200 3.40 5.56 -30.10
CA ASP A 200 3.01 4.43 -29.27
C ASP A 200 2.47 4.94 -27.94
N HIS A 201 1.38 4.34 -27.52
CA HIS A 201 0.66 4.74 -26.33
C HIS A 201 0.09 3.51 -25.62
N LYS A 202 0.27 3.45 -24.30
CA LYS A 202 -0.29 2.39 -23.47
C LYS A 202 -0.81 2.99 -22.17
N VAL A 203 -2.00 2.57 -21.78
CA VAL A 203 -2.58 2.88 -20.46
C VAL A 203 -2.50 1.64 -19.58
N VAL A 204 -2.06 1.82 -18.34
CA VAL A 204 -2.08 0.83 -17.26
C VAL A 204 -2.99 1.37 -16.16
N ASN A 205 -4.19 0.80 -16.08
CA ASN A 205 -5.24 1.15 -15.13
C ASN A 205 -5.64 -0.02 -14.21
N GLU A 206 -4.87 -1.12 -14.22
CA GLU A 206 -5.06 -2.27 -13.35
C GLU A 206 -3.72 -2.72 -12.73
N ASN A 207 -3.79 -3.47 -11.63
CA ASN A 207 -2.61 -4.15 -11.09
C ASN A 207 -2.12 -5.23 -12.05
N GLY A 208 -0.81 -5.48 -12.08
CA GLY A 208 -0.25 -6.52 -12.94
C GLY A 208 1.23 -6.75 -12.75
N GLU A 209 1.64 -7.97 -13.09
CA GLU A 209 3.03 -8.38 -13.25
C GLU A 209 3.41 -8.35 -14.73
N TYR A 210 4.62 -7.90 -15.04
CA TYR A 210 5.14 -7.76 -16.40
C TYR A 210 6.55 -8.36 -16.49
N ASN A 211 6.81 -9.18 -17.50
CA ASN A 211 8.20 -9.62 -17.73
C ASN A 211 9.06 -8.47 -18.28
N LEU A 212 8.47 -7.59 -19.07
CA LEU A 212 9.19 -6.47 -19.68
C LEU A 212 8.28 -5.26 -19.89
N ILE A 213 8.77 -4.09 -19.48
CA ILE A 213 8.28 -2.78 -19.85
C ILE A 213 9.43 -2.02 -20.52
N ASP A 214 9.45 -1.98 -21.85
CA ASP A 214 10.46 -1.27 -22.65
C ASP A 214 9.82 -0.08 -23.36
N ILE A 215 10.28 1.12 -23.04
CA ILE A 215 9.80 2.39 -23.55
C ILE A 215 11.01 3.14 -24.08
N SER A 216 11.36 2.86 -25.33
CA SER A 216 12.40 3.57 -26.07
C SER A 216 11.85 4.76 -26.87
N GLY A 217 10.52 4.78 -27.09
CA GLY A 217 9.77 5.89 -27.67
C GLY A 217 8.27 5.74 -27.42
N GLY A 218 7.57 6.85 -27.24
CA GLY A 218 6.12 6.85 -26.94
C GLY A 218 5.83 7.07 -25.45
N ASN A 219 4.58 6.84 -25.06
CA ASN A 219 4.06 7.21 -23.76
C ASN A 219 3.37 6.02 -23.05
N LEU A 220 3.82 5.71 -21.83
CA LEU A 220 3.11 4.84 -20.90
C LEU A 220 2.40 5.70 -19.85
N ASP A 221 1.08 5.62 -19.80
CA ASP A 221 0.27 6.29 -18.78
C ASP A 221 -0.15 5.29 -17.71
N ILE A 222 0.28 5.52 -16.48
CA ILE A 222 -0.13 4.76 -15.30
C ILE A 222 -1.17 5.58 -14.56
N ILE A 223 -2.40 5.06 -14.48
CA ILE A 223 -3.52 5.70 -13.78
C ILE A 223 -3.61 5.10 -12.38
N VAL A 224 -3.55 5.94 -11.34
CA VAL A 224 -3.62 5.55 -9.93
C VAL A 224 -4.93 6.02 -9.33
N GLU A 225 -5.69 5.09 -8.75
CA GLU A 225 -6.93 5.40 -8.01
C GLU A 225 -6.84 4.65 -6.67
N GLY A 226 -6.57 5.38 -5.60
CA GLY A 226 -6.29 4.80 -4.28
C GLY A 226 -4.92 4.12 -4.26
N THR A 227 -4.84 2.82 -4.51
CA THR A 227 -3.58 2.07 -4.49
C THR A 227 -3.39 1.29 -5.77
N ARG A 228 -2.25 1.50 -6.44
CA ARG A 228 -1.84 0.75 -7.64
C ARG A 228 -0.58 -0.06 -7.36
N ARG A 229 -0.59 -1.34 -7.72
CA ARG A 229 0.56 -2.25 -7.60
C ARG A 229 0.97 -2.78 -8.95
N LEU A 230 2.23 -2.56 -9.31
CA LEU A 230 2.84 -3.10 -10.51
C LEU A 230 4.11 -3.85 -10.11
N TYR A 231 4.35 -5.00 -10.74
CA TYR A 231 5.62 -5.70 -10.64
C TYR A 231 6.21 -5.88 -12.03
N ALA A 232 7.44 -5.47 -12.26
CA ALA A 232 8.10 -5.65 -13.55
C ALA A 232 9.52 -6.18 -13.39
N HIS A 233 9.80 -7.35 -13.98
CA HIS A 233 11.15 -7.92 -13.95
C HIS A 233 12.18 -7.00 -14.62
N GLU A 234 11.81 -6.34 -15.71
CA GLU A 234 12.67 -5.36 -16.37
C GLU A 234 11.87 -4.14 -16.83
N ILE A 235 12.30 -2.95 -16.42
CA ILE A 235 11.80 -1.66 -16.90
C ILE A 235 12.94 -0.90 -17.57
N LYS A 236 12.73 -0.51 -18.82
CA LYS A 236 13.63 0.34 -19.60
C LYS A 236 12.87 1.55 -20.08
N VAL A 237 13.30 2.74 -19.67
CA VAL A 237 12.77 4.00 -20.18
C VAL A 237 13.95 4.76 -20.77
N THR A 238 14.09 4.71 -22.08
CA THR A 238 15.27 5.25 -22.77
C THR A 238 14.87 6.13 -23.95
N GLY A 239 15.83 6.86 -24.50
CA GLY A 239 15.60 7.71 -25.67
C GLY A 239 14.48 8.73 -25.43
N ASN A 240 13.43 8.66 -26.25
CA ASN A 240 12.27 9.56 -26.17
C ASN A 240 11.09 8.94 -25.41
N GLY A 241 11.30 7.81 -24.73
CA GLY A 241 10.29 7.15 -23.93
C GLY A 241 9.83 8.00 -22.75
N LYS A 242 8.54 7.93 -22.44
CA LYS A 242 7.92 8.68 -21.35
C LYS A 242 7.03 7.80 -20.50
N ILE A 243 7.13 7.97 -19.18
CA ILE A 243 6.15 7.47 -18.22
C ILE A 243 5.42 8.67 -17.64
N ASN A 244 4.09 8.67 -17.73
CA ASN A 244 3.23 9.61 -17.02
C ASN A 244 2.49 8.86 -15.92
N VAL A 245 2.55 9.37 -14.69
CA VAL A 245 1.76 8.89 -13.56
C VAL A 245 0.72 9.95 -13.22
N THR A 246 -0.55 9.54 -13.16
CA THR A 246 -1.72 10.42 -12.96
C THR A 246 -2.71 9.80 -11.99
N GLY A 247 -3.58 10.60 -11.40
CA GLY A 247 -4.64 10.18 -10.48
C GLY A 247 -4.33 10.54 -9.02
N ASN A 248 -4.79 9.75 -8.05
CA ASN A 248 -4.59 10.04 -6.63
C ASN A 248 -4.25 8.79 -5.82
N GLY A 249 -3.40 8.98 -4.80
CA GLY A 249 -3.02 7.94 -3.85
C GLY A 249 -1.61 7.38 -4.09
N LYS A 250 -1.43 6.07 -3.95
CA LYS A 250 -0.09 5.43 -3.88
C LYS A 250 0.16 4.49 -5.05
N LEU A 251 1.34 4.60 -5.65
CA LEU A 251 1.87 3.66 -6.64
C LEU A 251 3.04 2.87 -6.03
N TYR A 252 2.85 1.57 -5.88
CA TYR A 252 3.90 0.63 -5.52
C TYR A 252 4.41 -0.07 -6.79
N LEU A 253 5.66 0.23 -7.16
CA LEU A 253 6.32 -0.35 -8.31
C LEU A 253 7.44 -1.28 -7.84
N TYR A 254 7.16 -2.58 -7.85
CA TYR A 254 8.15 -3.62 -7.63
C TYR A 254 8.92 -3.87 -8.92
N LEU A 255 10.24 -4.04 -8.83
CA LEU A 255 11.06 -4.29 -10.01
C LEU A 255 12.34 -5.06 -9.67
N ASP A 256 12.85 -5.85 -10.62
CA ASP A 256 14.19 -6.45 -10.48
C ASP A 256 15.25 -5.54 -11.11
N ASN A 257 14.99 -5.05 -12.33
CA ASN A 257 15.93 -4.22 -13.04
C ASN A 257 15.23 -2.98 -13.61
N PHE A 258 15.78 -1.81 -13.29
CA PHE A 258 15.32 -0.54 -13.81
C PHE A 258 16.46 0.19 -14.53
N THR A 259 16.18 0.68 -15.73
CA THR A 259 17.06 1.56 -16.50
C THR A 259 16.28 2.80 -16.91
N GLY A 260 16.54 3.93 -16.27
CA GLY A 260 15.86 5.20 -16.51
C GLY A 260 16.77 6.26 -17.11
N GLY A 261 16.48 6.67 -18.35
CA GLY A 261 17.07 7.85 -18.98
C GLY A 261 16.11 8.67 -19.86
N GLY A 262 14.86 8.22 -19.99
CA GLY A 262 13.77 8.98 -20.62
C GLY A 262 13.08 9.95 -19.67
N THR A 263 11.84 10.33 -19.99
CA THR A 263 11.06 11.28 -19.20
C THR A 263 10.15 10.57 -18.20
N PHE A 264 10.12 11.04 -16.97
CA PHE A 264 9.15 10.65 -15.95
C PHE A 264 8.37 11.91 -15.55
N ALA A 265 7.06 11.85 -15.67
CA ALA A 265 6.17 12.96 -15.31
C ALA A 265 5.13 12.46 -14.31
N VAL A 266 5.02 13.16 -13.20
CA VAL A 266 3.97 12.96 -12.20
C VAL A 266 3.14 14.23 -12.20
N ASN A 267 1.86 14.12 -12.58
CA ASN A 267 1.01 15.29 -12.82
C ASN A 267 0.00 15.57 -11.69
N ASP A 268 -0.13 14.67 -10.71
CA ASP A 268 -1.13 14.73 -9.65
C ASP A 268 -0.52 14.35 -8.28
N GLU A 269 -1.33 14.37 -7.21
CA GLU A 269 -0.97 13.96 -5.85
C GLU A 269 -0.84 12.42 -5.76
N VAL A 270 0.23 11.88 -6.35
CA VAL A 270 0.57 10.46 -6.30
C VAL A 270 1.92 10.28 -5.62
N ASP A 271 1.94 9.51 -4.53
CA ASP A 271 3.16 9.03 -3.91
C ASP A 271 3.64 7.76 -4.61
N ILE A 272 4.91 7.74 -5.00
CA ILE A 272 5.50 6.63 -5.75
C ILE A 272 6.58 5.97 -4.91
N PHE A 273 6.48 4.65 -4.79
CA PHE A 273 7.45 3.80 -4.10
C PHE A 273 8.03 2.81 -5.10
N TYR A 274 9.34 2.84 -5.27
CA TYR A 274 10.10 1.90 -6.09
C TYR A 274 10.70 0.84 -5.17
N TYR A 275 10.25 -0.40 -5.30
CA TYR A 275 10.75 -1.55 -4.54
C TYR A 275 11.64 -2.41 -5.42
N VAL A 276 12.93 -2.43 -5.13
CA VAL A 276 13.90 -3.20 -5.90
C VAL A 276 14.16 -4.53 -5.22
N THR A 277 13.97 -5.63 -5.93
CA THR A 277 14.15 -6.98 -5.38
C THR A 277 15.63 -7.31 -5.12
N PRO A 278 15.93 -8.29 -4.24
CA PRO A 278 17.31 -8.66 -3.90
C PRO A 278 18.16 -8.99 -5.13
N GLY A 279 19.35 -8.39 -5.21
CA GLY A 279 20.28 -8.58 -6.34
C GLY A 279 19.88 -7.80 -7.60
N GLY A 280 18.78 -7.07 -7.57
CA GLY A 280 18.35 -6.16 -8.62
C GLY A 280 19.25 -4.93 -8.78
N VAL A 281 18.99 -4.15 -9.83
CA VAL A 281 19.71 -2.91 -10.13
C VAL A 281 18.73 -1.81 -10.49
N PHE A 282 18.91 -0.64 -9.87
CA PHE A 282 18.20 0.58 -10.21
C PHE A 282 19.18 1.58 -10.82
N ASP A 283 19.20 1.68 -12.14
CA ASP A 283 20.15 2.52 -12.88
C ASP A 283 19.43 3.72 -13.49
N MET A 284 19.88 4.92 -13.14
CA MET A 284 19.45 6.17 -13.73
C MET A 284 20.61 6.85 -14.42
N SER A 285 20.42 7.19 -15.70
CA SER A 285 21.42 7.90 -16.50
C SER A 285 20.83 8.96 -17.41
N GLY A 286 21.62 9.96 -17.80
CA GLY A 286 21.17 11.02 -18.72
C GLY A 286 20.65 12.25 -17.98
N THR A 287 19.43 12.69 -18.29
CA THR A 287 18.78 13.85 -17.63
C THR A 287 17.34 13.57 -17.12
N PRO A 288 17.01 12.39 -16.58
CA PRO A 288 15.68 12.14 -16.02
C PRO A 288 15.45 12.93 -14.72
N ASN A 289 14.18 13.26 -14.45
CA ASN A 289 13.72 13.73 -13.16
C ASN A 289 12.75 12.71 -12.57
N LEU A 290 13.10 12.10 -11.45
CA LEU A 290 12.33 11.05 -10.80
C LEU A 290 11.75 11.55 -9.48
N PHE A 291 10.48 11.28 -9.28
CA PHE A 291 9.77 11.54 -8.02
C PHE A 291 9.40 10.21 -7.39
N GLY A 292 9.64 10.10 -6.08
CA GLY A 292 9.29 8.94 -5.27
C GLY A 292 10.42 8.42 -4.40
N ALA A 293 10.08 7.52 -3.48
CA ALA A 293 11.01 6.85 -2.59
C ALA A 293 11.52 5.56 -3.24
N ILE A 294 12.84 5.36 -3.23
CA ILE A 294 13.49 4.15 -3.73
C ILE A 294 13.92 3.30 -2.54
N HIS A 295 13.36 2.09 -2.44
CA HIS A 295 13.66 1.11 -1.41
C HIS A 295 14.28 -0.15 -2.03
N ALA A 296 15.60 -0.26 -1.89
CA ALA A 296 16.46 -1.25 -2.55
C ALA A 296 17.51 -1.87 -1.61
N PRO A 297 17.18 -2.30 -0.37
CA PRO A 297 18.18 -2.54 0.67
C PRO A 297 19.17 -3.70 0.40
N ASP A 298 18.85 -4.64 -0.49
CA ASP A 298 19.78 -5.66 -1.02
C ASP A 298 20.03 -5.53 -2.53
N ALA A 299 19.85 -4.33 -3.08
CA ALA A 299 20.05 -4.00 -4.49
C ALA A 299 20.91 -2.74 -4.67
N ASP A 300 21.52 -2.61 -5.85
CA ASP A 300 22.44 -1.52 -6.16
C ASP A 300 21.71 -0.39 -6.89
N VAL A 301 21.91 0.85 -6.42
CA VAL A 301 21.37 2.06 -7.05
C VAL A 301 22.49 2.86 -7.70
N LYS A 302 22.31 3.21 -8.98
CA LYS A 302 23.26 4.01 -9.77
C LYS A 302 22.60 5.28 -10.26
N ILE A 303 23.27 6.41 -10.04
CA ILE A 303 22.82 7.73 -10.46
C ILE A 303 23.94 8.38 -11.27
N ALA A 304 23.79 8.45 -12.58
CA ALA A 304 24.82 8.92 -13.49
C ALA A 304 24.34 10.08 -14.39
N GLY A 305 25.19 11.07 -14.65
CA GLY A 305 24.86 12.21 -15.51
C GLY A 305 24.20 13.35 -14.74
N ASN A 306 23.13 13.93 -15.30
CA ASN A 306 22.44 15.11 -14.76
C ASN A 306 21.02 14.72 -14.29
N VAL A 307 20.96 13.71 -13.43
CA VAL A 307 19.72 13.14 -12.90
C VAL A 307 19.21 13.99 -11.73
N SER A 308 17.89 14.16 -11.61
CA SER A 308 17.25 14.70 -10.41
C SER A 308 16.39 13.61 -9.76
N VAL A 309 16.54 13.42 -8.45
CA VAL A 309 15.70 12.54 -7.63
C VAL A 309 15.09 13.37 -6.51
N THR A 310 13.78 13.32 -6.37
CA THR A 310 13.04 13.94 -5.27
C THR A 310 12.32 12.86 -4.47
N GLY A 311 12.74 12.66 -3.22
CA GLY A 311 12.31 11.58 -2.35
C GLY A 311 13.47 11.05 -1.49
N SER A 312 13.37 9.80 -1.04
CA SER A 312 14.43 9.08 -0.31
C SER A 312 15.03 7.96 -1.15
N VAL A 313 16.30 7.62 -0.89
CA VAL A 313 16.95 6.46 -1.50
C VAL A 313 17.59 5.58 -0.42
N ILE A 314 17.07 4.37 -0.27
CA ILE A 314 17.63 3.32 0.59
C ILE A 314 18.17 2.23 -0.32
N ALA A 315 19.45 1.85 -0.18
CA ALA A 315 20.04 0.80 -1.02
C ALA A 315 21.11 -0.06 -0.35
N ASN A 316 21.46 -1.20 -0.95
CA ASN A 316 22.67 -1.93 -0.55
C ASN A 316 23.92 -1.08 -0.84
N LYS A 317 24.02 -0.60 -2.08
CA LYS A 317 25.10 0.27 -2.54
C LYS A 317 24.52 1.41 -3.38
N ILE A 318 24.96 2.63 -3.10
CA ILE A 318 24.66 3.80 -3.93
C ILE A 318 25.94 4.23 -4.64
N THR A 319 25.86 4.38 -5.96
CA THR A 319 26.93 5.00 -6.76
C THR A 319 26.42 6.21 -7.51
N GLY A 320 27.08 7.35 -7.35
CA GLY A 320 26.74 8.61 -8.00
C GLY A 320 27.91 9.18 -8.79
N GLN A 321 27.69 9.54 -10.07
CA GLN A 321 28.68 10.22 -10.89
C GLN A 321 28.05 11.30 -11.77
N GLY A 322 28.65 12.50 -11.81
CA GLY A 322 28.22 13.59 -12.70
C GLY A 322 27.65 14.79 -11.95
N SER A 323 26.59 15.40 -12.47
CA SER A 323 25.95 16.59 -11.90
C SER A 323 24.51 16.28 -11.48
N PHE A 324 24.34 15.26 -10.64
CA PHE A 324 23.03 14.82 -10.19
C PHE A 324 22.55 15.64 -8.99
N THR A 325 21.24 15.65 -8.74
CA THR A 325 20.64 16.27 -7.56
C THR A 325 19.76 15.25 -6.85
N VAL A 326 19.90 15.12 -5.53
CA VAL A 326 18.97 14.36 -4.69
C VAL A 326 18.40 15.33 -3.66
N VAL A 327 17.08 15.42 -3.61
CA VAL A 327 16.34 16.24 -2.64
C VAL A 327 15.48 15.33 -1.80
N TYR A 328 15.76 15.29 -0.50
CA TYR A 328 14.88 14.63 0.45
C TYR A 328 13.49 15.27 0.42
N GLN A 329 12.49 14.43 0.26
CA GLN A 329 11.09 14.79 0.43
C GLN A 329 10.40 13.63 1.13
N GLU A 330 9.77 13.93 2.26
CA GLU A 330 8.87 13.01 2.93
C GLU A 330 7.65 12.78 2.03
N LEU A 331 7.30 11.51 1.84
CA LEU A 331 6.07 11.10 1.15
C LEU A 331 5.05 10.73 2.23
N ASP A 332 3.76 10.96 1.99
CA ASP A 332 2.67 10.62 2.91
C ASP A 332 2.50 9.09 2.95
N ASP A 333 3.44 8.41 3.59
CA ASP A 333 3.29 7.02 3.95
C ASP A 333 2.67 6.93 5.36
N GLU A 334 1.61 6.14 5.54
CA GLU A 334 0.99 5.96 6.87
C GLU A 334 1.84 5.00 7.74
N GLY A 335 3.16 5.17 7.70
CA GLY A 335 4.14 4.41 8.45
C GLY A 335 5.45 5.17 8.55
N GLU A 336 6.04 5.17 9.75
CA GLU A 336 7.34 5.80 9.96
C GLU A 336 8.45 5.08 9.18
N SER A 337 9.49 5.86 8.85
CA SER A 337 10.67 5.47 8.08
C SER A 337 11.26 4.11 8.46
N GLY A 338 11.43 3.20 7.48
CA GLY A 338 12.11 1.90 7.64
C GLY A 338 11.31 0.79 8.33
N GLY A 339 9.97 0.86 8.30
CA GLY A 339 9.06 -0.09 8.94
C GLY A 339 8.03 -0.70 7.99
N LEU A 340 6.85 -1.03 8.51
CA LEU A 340 5.65 -1.35 7.73
C LEU A 340 4.68 -0.19 7.87
N ALA A 341 4.02 0.22 6.78
CA ALA A 341 2.97 1.22 6.75
C ALA A 341 1.59 0.59 6.52
N LEU A 342 0.54 1.28 6.97
CA LEU A 342 -0.85 0.89 6.65
C LEU A 342 -1.10 1.06 5.14
N GLY A 343 -1.39 -0.03 4.45
CA GLY A 343 -1.56 -0.08 3.00
C GLY A 343 -3.02 0.06 2.54
N SER A 344 -3.94 -0.74 3.09
CA SER A 344 -5.38 -0.63 2.76
C SER A 344 -6.28 -1.37 3.75
N TRP A 345 -7.49 -0.85 3.94
CA TRP A 345 -8.58 -1.49 4.68
C TRP A 345 -9.59 -2.10 3.71
N GLN A 346 -9.90 -3.38 3.88
CA GLN A 346 -10.96 -4.05 3.11
C GLN A 346 -11.92 -4.82 4.03
N TRP A 347 -13.21 -4.71 3.72
CA TRP A 347 -14.27 -5.51 4.34
C TRP A 347 -14.58 -6.73 3.48
N LYS A 348 -14.72 -7.89 4.11
CA LYS A 348 -15.13 -9.14 3.47
C LYS A 348 -16.51 -9.50 4.02
N GLU A 349 -17.53 -9.43 3.16
CA GLU A 349 -18.93 -9.77 3.52
C GLU A 349 -19.11 -11.26 3.82
#